data_AF-A0A3B8J2G2-F1
#
_entry.id   AF-A0A3B8J2G2-F1
#
_cell.length_a   1.000
_cell.length_b   1.000
_cell.length_c   1.000
_cell.angle_alpha   90.00
_cell.angle_beta   90.00
_cell.angle_gamma   90.00
#
_symmetry.space_group_name_H-M   'P 1'
#
loop_
_entity.id
_entity.type
_entity.pdbx_description
1 polymer ?
#
loop_
_entity_poly.entity_id
_entity_poly.type
_entity_poly.pdbx_seq_one_letter_code
_entity_poly.pdbx_strand_id
1 'polypeptide(L)'
;ISNTTPPSGFGPTLLGRVASGGAGADAGVHYTQARNNFSVYALASVALSHELSYSFFSIMRYTPRLSQNWRWYTSLELFTRFGKVGHAASVQRLRVGFSRAGYQFGLGINLLAVDTTYTLADVNPGIFLRKAF
;
A
#
# COMPACT_ATOMS: atom_id res chain seq x y z
N ILE A 1 13.52 14.46 13.20
CA ILE A 1 12.73 13.28 13.59
C ILE A 1 13.56 12.05 13.24
N SER A 2 14.19 11.41 14.22
CA SER A 2 15.06 10.24 13.99
C SER A 2 14.20 9.02 13.69
N ASN A 3 14.24 8.57 12.44
CA ASN A 3 13.51 7.39 11.96
C ASN A 3 14.31 6.12 12.27
N THR A 4 14.23 5.61 13.50
CA THR A 4 14.79 4.31 13.89
C THR A 4 13.76 3.21 13.61
N THR A 5 13.47 2.94 12.34
CA THR A 5 12.82 1.68 11.94
C THR A 5 13.93 0.65 11.70
N PRO A 6 13.93 -0.51 12.38
CA PRO A 6 14.86 -1.57 12.04
C PRO A 6 14.66 -2.01 10.58
N PRO A 7 15.69 -2.54 9.89
CA PRO A 7 15.61 -3.00 8.50
C PRO A 7 14.53 -4.09 8.27
N SER A 8 14.10 -4.73 9.36
CA SER A 8 12.90 -5.55 9.42
C SER A 8 12.36 -5.59 10.84
N GLY A 9 11.05 -5.50 11.03
CA GLY A 9 10.43 -5.64 12.34
C GLY A 9 9.08 -4.97 12.48
N PHE A 10 8.52 -5.07 13.69
CA PHE A 10 7.30 -4.38 14.07
C PHE A 10 7.59 -3.02 14.70
N GLY A 11 6.70 -2.07 14.48
CA GLY A 11 6.76 -0.76 15.14
C GLY A 11 5.39 -0.14 15.34
N PRO A 12 5.22 0.72 16.34
CA PRO A 12 4.03 1.53 16.47
C PRO A 12 3.99 2.60 15.37
N THR A 13 2.77 3.00 14.98
CA THR A 13 2.53 4.06 13.99
C THR A 13 1.46 5.00 14.50
N LEU A 14 1.68 6.30 14.31
CA LEU A 14 0.66 7.33 14.35
C LEU A 14 0.60 7.98 12.96
N LEU A 15 -0.60 8.05 12.37
CA LEU A 15 -0.83 8.69 11.08
C LEU A 15 -1.78 9.86 11.24
N GLY A 16 -1.44 11.01 10.67
CA GLY A 16 -2.40 12.08 10.43
C GLY A 16 -3.10 11.89 9.09
N ARG A 17 -4.42 12.04 9.05
CA ARG A 17 -5.21 12.10 7.82
C ARG A 17 -5.80 13.49 7.66
N VAL A 18 -5.68 14.03 6.45
CA VAL A 18 -6.35 15.27 6.03
C VAL A 18 -7.13 14.95 4.77
N ALA A 19 -8.43 15.19 4.78
CA ALA A 19 -9.33 15.04 3.64
C ALA A 19 -10.22 16.28 3.52
N SER A 20 -10.86 16.45 2.37
CA SER A 20 -11.77 17.58 2.11
C SER A 20 -12.91 17.72 3.14
N GLY A 21 -13.30 16.62 3.79
CA GLY A 21 -14.32 16.60 4.84
C GLY A 21 -13.82 16.66 6.29
N GLY A 22 -12.51 16.82 6.52
CA GLY A 22 -11.95 16.96 7.88
C GLY A 22 -10.56 16.35 8.07
N ALA A 23 -10.05 16.51 9.29
CA ALA A 23 -8.80 15.90 9.75
C ALA A 23 -9.08 14.75 10.72
N GLY A 24 -8.18 13.77 10.76
CA GLY A 24 -8.24 12.66 11.71
C GLY A 24 -6.86 12.13 12.01
N ALA A 25 -6.79 11.23 12.98
CA ALA A 25 -5.57 10.49 13.27
C ALA A 25 -5.88 9.01 13.36
N ASP A 26 -4.92 8.18 12.99
CA ASP A 26 -5.01 6.73 13.14
C ASP A 26 -3.81 6.25 13.98
N ALA A 27 -4.06 5.31 14.89
CA ALA A 27 -3.02 4.63 15.64
C ALA A 27 -2.94 3.17 15.19
N GLY A 28 -1.73 2.63 15.10
CA GLY A 28 -1.55 1.28 14.58
C GLY A 28 -0.20 0.65 14.85
N VAL A 29 -0.05 -0.55 14.32
CA VAL A 29 1.19 -1.31 14.32
C VAL A 29 1.54 -1.63 12.88
N HIS A 30 2.76 -1.30 12.48
CA HIS A 30 3.30 -1.68 11.20
C HIS A 30 4.30 -2.83 11.32
N TYR A 31 4.44 -3.58 10.24
CA TYR A 31 5.53 -4.49 9.96
C TYR A 31 6.26 -4.01 8.71
N THR A 32 7.58 -3.97 8.77
CA THR A 32 8.42 -3.70 7.60
C THR A 32 9.44 -4.82 7.44
N GLN A 33 9.77 -5.16 6.21
CA GLN A 33 10.90 -6.02 5.89
C GLN A 33 11.39 -5.71 4.49
N ALA A 34 12.70 -5.49 4.35
CA ALA A 34 13.35 -5.39 3.05
C ALA A 34 14.53 -6.36 3.01
N ARG A 35 14.48 -7.33 2.08
CA ARG A 35 15.54 -8.34 1.90
C ARG A 35 15.82 -8.57 0.43
N ASN A 36 17.05 -8.29 0.01
CA ASN A 36 17.57 -8.47 -1.35
C ASN A 36 16.70 -7.76 -2.40
N ASN A 37 15.79 -8.51 -3.00
CA ASN A 37 14.93 -8.07 -4.09
C ASN A 37 13.45 -7.99 -3.66
N PHE A 38 13.14 -8.29 -2.40
CA PHE A 38 11.78 -8.29 -1.89
C PHE A 38 11.64 -7.25 -0.78
N SER A 39 10.52 -6.54 -0.77
CA SER A 39 10.14 -5.67 0.33
C SER A 39 8.66 -5.80 0.63
N VAL A 40 8.32 -5.73 1.90
CA VAL A 40 6.95 -5.68 2.39
C VAL A 40 6.83 -4.60 3.45
N TYR A 41 5.74 -3.85 3.37
CA TYR A 41 5.26 -3.00 4.44
C TYR A 41 3.79 -3.35 4.66
N ALA A 42 3.39 -3.55 5.90
CA ALA A 42 2.00 -3.77 6.29
C ALA A 42 1.69 -2.93 7.52
N LEU A 43 0.48 -2.39 7.61
CA LEU A 43 0.01 -1.55 8.70
C LEU A 43 -1.42 -1.93 9.03
N ALA A 44 -1.65 -2.35 10.26
CA ALA A 44 -2.98 -2.43 10.84
C ALA A 44 -3.19 -1.20 11.72
N SER A 45 -4.31 -0.50 11.55
CA SER A 45 -4.58 0.76 12.24
C SER A 45 -6.04 0.94 12.60
N VAL A 46 -6.31 1.75 13.61
CA VAL A 46 -7.64 2.15 14.06
C VAL A 46 -7.71 3.67 14.03
N ALA A 47 -8.81 4.20 13.50
CA ALA A 47 -9.06 5.63 13.51
C ALA A 47 -9.36 6.12 14.93
N LEU A 48 -8.68 7.17 15.34
CA LEU A 48 -8.90 7.93 16.57
C LEU A 48 -10.03 8.93 16.34
N SER A 49 -11.24 8.42 16.10
CA SER A 49 -12.45 9.19 15.86
C SER A 49 -13.62 8.67 16.70
N HIS A 50 -14.68 9.47 16.83
CA HIS A 50 -15.90 9.07 17.56
C HIS A 50 -16.53 7.78 17.01
N GLU A 51 -16.36 7.51 15.72
CA GLU A 51 -16.73 6.23 15.12
C GLU A 51 -15.53 5.29 14.99
N LEU A 52 -15.67 4.09 15.54
CA LEU A 52 -14.67 3.04 15.41
C LEU A 52 -14.57 2.61 13.95
N SER A 53 -13.38 2.76 13.36
CA SER A 53 -13.05 2.20 12.06
C SER A 53 -11.62 1.68 12.10
N TYR A 54 -11.38 0.56 11.45
CA TYR A 54 -10.07 -0.07 11.36
C TYR A 54 -9.69 -0.24 9.90
N SER A 55 -8.40 -0.11 9.62
CA SER A 55 -7.86 -0.17 8.28
C SER A 55 -6.61 -1.04 8.25
N PHE A 56 -6.47 -1.79 7.17
CA PHE A 56 -5.29 -2.55 6.84
C PHE A 56 -4.71 -2.02 5.54
N PHE A 57 -3.44 -1.62 5.57
CA PHE A 57 -2.68 -1.22 4.39
C PHE A 57 -1.49 -2.15 4.23
N SER A 58 -1.21 -2.61 3.02
CA SER A 58 0.05 -3.30 2.74
C SER A 58 0.56 -3.00 1.34
N ILE A 59 1.87 -3.06 1.19
CA ILE A 59 2.54 -3.01 -0.10
C ILE A 59 3.69 -4.02 -0.12
N MET A 60 3.64 -4.89 -1.10
CA MET A 60 4.65 -5.91 -1.37
C MET A 60 5.29 -5.58 -2.71
N ARG A 61 6.62 -5.66 -2.78
CA ARG A 61 7.38 -5.41 -4.00
C ARG A 61 8.42 -6.47 -4.21
N TYR A 62 8.53 -6.93 -5.44
CA TYR A 62 9.55 -7.86 -5.88
C TYR A 62 10.29 -7.29 -7.11
N THR A 63 11.58 -7.04 -6.98
CA THR A 63 12.41 -6.35 -7.96
C THR A 63 13.74 -7.07 -8.25
N PRO A 64 13.73 -8.31 -8.73
CA PRO A 64 14.96 -9.06 -8.99
C PRO A 64 15.75 -8.43 -10.14
N ARG A 65 17.08 -8.51 -10.03
CA ARG A 65 18.00 -8.09 -11.09
C ARG A 65 17.87 -9.07 -12.26
N LEU A 66 17.65 -8.54 -13.47
CA LEU A 66 17.67 -9.31 -14.71
C LEU A 66 19.02 -9.17 -15.41
N SER A 67 19.62 -7.98 -15.34
CA SER A 67 20.97 -7.70 -15.85
C SER A 67 21.61 -6.54 -15.06
N GLN A 68 22.77 -6.05 -15.51
CA GLN A 68 23.44 -4.89 -14.88
C GLN A 68 22.54 -3.64 -14.85
N ASN A 69 21.73 -3.42 -15.89
CA ASN A 69 20.95 -2.20 -16.08
C ASN A 69 19.44 -2.39 -15.94
N TRP A 70 18.97 -3.66 -15.94
CA TRP A 70 17.55 -4.00 -15.92
C TRP A 70 17.17 -4.79 -14.68
N ARG A 71 16.02 -4.46 -14.13
CA ARG A 71 15.34 -5.24 -13.09
C ARG A 71 13.92 -5.52 -13.50
N TRP A 72 13.40 -6.68 -13.10
CA TRP A 72 11.97 -6.91 -13.09
C TRP A 72 11.34 -6.04 -11.99
N TYR A 73 10.06 -5.70 -12.14
CA TYR A 73 9.31 -4.99 -11.13
C TYR A 73 7.89 -5.57 -11.02
N THR A 74 7.56 -6.05 -9.83
CA THR A 74 6.19 -6.37 -9.44
C THR A 74 5.87 -5.67 -8.13
N SER A 75 4.66 -5.11 -8.05
CA SER A 75 4.14 -4.51 -6.82
C SER A 75 2.69 -4.89 -6.64
N LEU A 76 2.34 -5.31 -5.44
CA LEU A 76 0.97 -5.51 -4.99
C LEU A 76 0.73 -4.58 -3.81
N GLU A 77 -0.20 -3.65 -3.96
CA GLU A 77 -0.65 -2.76 -2.90
C GLU A 77 -2.12 -3.06 -2.58
N LEU A 78 -2.42 -3.18 -1.30
CA LEU A 78 -3.73 -3.49 -0.77
C LEU A 78 -4.07 -2.47 0.30
N PHE A 79 -5.27 -1.92 0.25
CA PHE A 79 -5.83 -1.11 1.31
C PHE A 79 -7.25 -1.59 1.56
N THR A 80 -7.59 -1.88 2.80
CA THR A 80 -8.94 -2.25 3.19
C THR A 80 -9.34 -1.44 4.41
N ARG A 81 -10.55 -0.90 4.39
CA ARG A 81 -11.17 -0.16 5.49
C ARG A 81 -12.45 -0.85 5.90
N PHE A 82 -12.61 -1.03 7.20
CA PHE A 82 -13.83 -1.51 7.82
C PHE A 82 -14.43 -0.42 8.69
N GLY A 83 -15.74 -0.26 8.61
CA GLY A 83 -16.53 0.61 9.47
C GLY A 83 -17.41 -0.20 10.42
N LYS A 84 -18.35 0.47 11.08
CA LYS A 84 -19.29 -0.14 12.05
C LYS A 84 -20.08 -1.33 11.49
N VAL A 85 -20.45 -1.28 10.22
CA VAL A 85 -21.33 -2.25 9.57
C VAL A 85 -20.54 -3.34 8.81
N GLY A 86 -19.20 -3.29 8.83
CA GLY A 86 -18.32 -4.25 8.16
C GLY A 86 -17.43 -3.60 7.09
N HIS A 87 -17.17 -4.34 6.01
CA HIS A 87 -16.32 -3.86 4.91
C HIS A 87 -16.91 -2.58 4.31
N ALA A 88 -16.08 -1.53 4.25
CA ALA A 88 -16.48 -0.24 3.68
C ALA A 88 -15.86 -0.05 2.30
N ALA A 89 -14.55 -0.27 2.18
CA ALA A 89 -13.85 -0.15 0.91
C ALA A 89 -12.56 -0.98 0.91
N SER A 90 -12.21 -1.52 -0.24
CA SER A 90 -10.91 -2.10 -0.53
C SER A 90 -10.37 -1.60 -1.86
N VAL A 91 -9.12 -1.16 -1.86
CA VAL A 91 -8.36 -0.82 -3.05
C VAL A 91 -7.27 -1.86 -3.24
N GLN A 92 -7.20 -2.43 -4.45
CA GLN A 92 -6.13 -3.34 -4.83
C GLN A 92 -5.42 -2.79 -6.05
N ARG A 93 -4.09 -2.85 -6.02
CA ARG A 93 -3.23 -2.18 -6.97
C ARG A 93 -2.10 -3.11 -7.34
N LEU A 94 -2.24 -3.78 -8.48
CA LEU A 94 -1.19 -4.61 -9.03
C LEU A 94 -0.42 -3.82 -10.09
N ARG A 95 0.90 -3.95 -10.11
CA ARG A 95 1.78 -3.42 -11.15
C ARG A 95 2.80 -4.48 -11.52
N VAL A 96 3.07 -4.63 -12.80
CA VAL A 96 4.08 -5.54 -13.34
C VAL A 96 4.80 -4.85 -14.49
N GLY A 97 6.12 -4.94 -14.51
CA GLY A 97 6.93 -4.31 -15.54
C GLY A 97 8.42 -4.40 -15.25
N PHE A 98 9.13 -3.34 -15.64
CA PHE A 98 10.59 -3.30 -15.57
C PHE A 98 11.08 -2.03 -14.90
N SER A 99 12.31 -2.09 -14.40
CA SER A 99 13.06 -0.94 -13.93
C SER A 99 14.38 -0.81 -14.68
N ARG A 100 14.69 0.42 -15.10
CA ARG A 100 15.94 0.79 -15.76
C ARG A 100 16.32 2.20 -15.37
N ALA A 101 17.58 2.40 -14.97
CA ALA A 101 18.15 3.73 -14.68
C ALA A 101 17.27 4.60 -13.74
N GLY A 102 16.68 3.98 -12.70
CA GLY A 102 15.83 4.69 -11.74
C GLY A 102 14.40 4.96 -12.24
N TYR A 103 14.02 4.53 -13.43
CA TYR A 103 12.63 4.55 -13.89
C TYR A 103 12.01 3.17 -13.73
N GLN A 104 10.69 3.12 -13.49
CA GLN A 104 9.88 1.91 -13.49
C GLN A 104 8.67 2.13 -14.39
N PHE A 105 8.38 1.17 -15.25
CA PHE A 105 7.26 1.25 -16.18
C PHE A 105 6.72 -0.13 -16.51
N GLY A 106 5.47 -0.18 -16.98
CA GLY A 106 4.81 -1.42 -17.36
C GLY A 106 3.30 -1.31 -17.29
N LEU A 107 2.66 -2.44 -16.97
CA LEU A 107 1.21 -2.56 -16.87
C LEU A 107 0.78 -2.51 -15.41
N GLY A 108 -0.42 -2.00 -15.18
CA GLY A 108 -1.05 -1.98 -13.87
C GLY A 108 -2.55 -2.18 -13.98
N ILE A 109 -3.13 -2.60 -12.87
CA ILE A 109 -4.56 -2.65 -12.68
C ILE A 109 -4.89 -2.13 -11.28
N ASN A 110 -5.93 -1.31 -11.20
CA ASN A 110 -6.50 -0.82 -9.96
C ASN A 110 -7.92 -1.37 -9.84
N LEU A 111 -8.23 -1.95 -8.68
CA LEU A 111 -9.56 -2.46 -8.36
C LEU A 111 -10.07 -1.71 -7.14
N LEU A 112 -11.33 -1.31 -7.17
CA LEU A 112 -12.06 -0.76 -6.04
C LEU A 112 -13.24 -1.67 -5.74
N ALA A 113 -13.25 -2.26 -4.56
CA ALA A 113 -14.42 -2.93 -4.00
C ALA A 113 -15.01 -2.07 -2.88
N VAL A 114 -16.34 -2.00 -2.79
CA VAL A 114 -17.06 -1.22 -1.78
C VAL A 114 -18.16 -2.06 -1.14
N ASP A 115 -18.74 -1.51 -0.08
CA ASP A 115 -19.89 -2.06 0.65
C ASP A 115 -19.64 -3.43 1.29
N THR A 116 -20.59 -3.89 2.09
CA THR A 116 -20.44 -5.13 2.88
C THR A 116 -20.38 -6.40 2.02
N THR A 117 -20.81 -6.32 0.75
CA THR A 117 -20.81 -7.42 -0.23
C THR A 117 -19.57 -7.47 -1.12
N TYR A 118 -18.59 -6.57 -0.92
CA TYR A 118 -17.38 -6.48 -1.75
C TYR A 118 -17.68 -6.26 -3.24
N THR A 119 -18.69 -5.45 -3.54
CA THR A 119 -19.08 -5.12 -4.91
C THR A 119 -17.92 -4.39 -5.60
N LEU A 120 -17.47 -4.90 -6.75
CA LEU A 120 -16.47 -4.23 -7.58
C LEU A 120 -17.07 -2.98 -8.21
N ALA A 121 -16.73 -1.81 -7.66
CA ALA A 121 -17.20 -0.51 -8.13
C ALA A 121 -16.34 0.05 -9.27
N ASP A 122 -15.05 -0.29 -9.32
CA ASP A 122 -14.15 0.17 -10.38
C ASP A 122 -13.07 -0.88 -10.71
N VAL A 123 -12.77 -0.98 -12.01
CA VAL A 123 -11.72 -1.82 -12.59
C VAL A 123 -11.00 -1.00 -13.64
N ASN A 124 -9.78 -0.55 -13.30
CA ASN A 124 -9.02 0.38 -14.11
C ASN A 124 -7.66 -0.24 -14.50
N PRO A 125 -7.58 -0.94 -15.65
CA PRO A 125 -6.31 -1.37 -16.23
C PRO A 125 -5.63 -0.21 -16.95
N GLY A 126 -4.30 -0.22 -16.99
CA GLY A 126 -3.54 0.80 -17.71
C GLY A 126 -2.03 0.57 -17.71
N ILE A 127 -1.32 1.57 -18.20
CA ILE A 127 0.14 1.64 -18.14
C ILE A 127 0.58 2.51 -16.96
N PHE A 128 1.78 2.27 -16.45
CA PHE A 128 2.39 3.14 -15.46
C PHE A 128 3.81 3.53 -15.88
N LEU A 129 4.23 4.72 -15.45
CA LEU A 129 5.61 5.21 -15.51
C LEU A 129 5.87 5.99 -14.22
N ARG A 130 6.96 5.68 -13.52
CA ARG A 130 7.38 6.38 -12.30
C ARG A 130 8.90 6.45 -12.19
N LYS A 131 9.38 7.45 -11.46
CA LYS A 131 10.76 7.51 -10.95
C LYS A 131 10.83 6.75 -9.61
N ALA A 132 11.82 5.88 -9.47
CA ALA A 132 12.20 5.24 -8.23
C ALA A 132 13.26 6.11 -7.53
N PHE A 133 13.11 6.28 -6.23
CA PHE A 133 14.01 7.03 -5.37
C PHE A 133 14.84 6.06 -4.53
#